data_AF-A0A3D5BX81-F1
#
_entry.id   AF-A0A3D5BX81-F1
#
_cell.length_a   1.000
_cell.length_b   1.000
_cell.length_c   1.000
_cell.angle_alpha   90.00
_cell.angle_beta   90.00
_cell.angle_gamma   90.00
#
_symmetry.space_group_name_H-M   'P 1'
#
loop_
_entity.id
_entity.type
_entity.pdbx_description
1 polymer ?
#
loop_
_entity_poly.entity_id
_entity_poly.type
_entity_poly.pdbx_seq_one_letter_code
_entity_poly.pdbx_strand_id
1 'polypeptide(L)'
;MYKNWKEICQITDTHFMWALALLDLTTDFGRMVIERFPEYFSNEQQAGPIPLSLIFEKARSGETEMFSEEYIVSNGTVAKFNIPLVEFGVDERGAGDNNLPLLPREIDFEKIRADNNSKAGMEVEWKGKHLIMLEYNEHTGSVSFAPAELIIIDK
;
A
#
# COMPACT_ATOMS: atom_id res chain seq x y z
N MET A 1 -5.67 10.25 -17.94
CA MET A 1 -6.64 9.69 -16.98
C MET A 1 -5.85 9.21 -15.77
N TYR A 2 -6.29 9.56 -14.58
CA TYR A 2 -5.65 9.25 -13.31
C TYR A 2 -6.62 8.47 -12.42
N LYS A 3 -6.08 7.76 -11.42
CA LYS A 3 -6.88 7.11 -10.38
C LYS A 3 -7.42 8.15 -9.41
N ASN A 4 -8.69 7.99 -9.02
CA ASN A 4 -9.33 8.79 -8.00
C ASN A 4 -9.12 8.11 -6.64
N TRP A 5 -7.96 8.36 -6.03
CA TRP A 5 -7.54 7.72 -4.78
C TRP A 5 -8.50 7.94 -3.63
N LYS A 6 -9.11 9.12 -3.57
CA LYS A 6 -10.12 9.43 -2.56
C LYS A 6 -11.31 8.47 -2.65
N GLU A 7 -11.79 8.17 -3.85
CA GLU A 7 -12.92 7.25 -4.04
C GLU A 7 -12.48 5.79 -3.93
N ILE A 8 -11.29 5.43 -4.44
CA ILE A 8 -10.74 4.07 -4.34
C ILE A 8 -10.56 3.66 -2.86
N CYS A 9 -10.05 4.56 -2.01
CA CYS A 9 -9.85 4.28 -0.58
C CYS A 9 -11.16 4.16 0.23
N GLN A 10 -12.30 4.54 -0.35
CA GLN A 10 -13.62 4.37 0.28
C GLN A 10 -14.25 3.00 -0.03
N ILE A 11 -13.65 2.21 -0.92
CA ILE A 11 -14.14 0.88 -1.29
C ILE A 11 -13.97 -0.08 -0.10
N THR A 12 -15.07 -0.69 0.33
CA THR A 12 -15.09 -1.64 1.46
C THR A 12 -14.63 -3.04 1.07
N ASP A 13 -14.77 -3.43 -0.19
CA ASP A 13 -14.23 -4.69 -0.71
C ASP A 13 -12.74 -4.54 -1.02
N THR A 14 -11.91 -5.11 -0.16
CA THR A 14 -10.45 -5.04 -0.24
C THR A 14 -9.91 -5.54 -1.58
N HIS A 15 -10.47 -6.62 -2.14
CA HIS A 15 -9.99 -7.18 -3.41
C HIS A 15 -10.33 -6.26 -4.58
N PHE A 16 -11.51 -5.64 -4.57
CA PHE A 16 -11.89 -4.67 -5.58
C PHE A 16 -11.06 -3.39 -5.48
N MET A 17 -10.80 -2.89 -4.26
CA MET A 17 -9.88 -1.79 -4.01
C MET A 17 -8.50 -2.09 -4.60
N TRP A 18 -7.95 -3.27 -4.33
CA TRP A 18 -6.64 -3.69 -4.86
C TRP A 18 -6.64 -3.78 -6.38
N ALA A 19 -7.70 -4.36 -6.97
CA ALA A 19 -7.81 -4.47 -8.41
C ALA A 19 -7.74 -3.11 -9.09
N LEU A 20 -8.39 -2.09 -8.53
CA LEU A 20 -8.33 -0.72 -9.04
C LEU A 20 -7.01 -0.03 -8.72
N ALA A 21 -6.47 -0.20 -7.51
CA ALA A 21 -5.20 0.39 -7.10
C ALA A 21 -4.03 -0.11 -7.94
N LEU A 22 -4.05 -1.37 -8.37
CA LEU A 22 -3.00 -2.00 -9.17
C LEU A 22 -3.29 -1.98 -10.68
N LEU A 23 -4.42 -1.41 -11.10
CA LEU A 23 -4.83 -1.39 -12.51
C LEU A 23 -3.85 -0.61 -13.38
N ASP A 24 -3.51 -1.18 -14.53
CA ASP A 24 -2.76 -0.48 -15.58
C ASP A 24 -3.69 0.24 -16.55
N LEU A 25 -3.75 1.57 -16.43
CA LEU A 25 -4.63 2.40 -17.26
C LEU A 25 -4.19 2.50 -18.73
N THR A 26 -2.98 2.04 -19.08
CA THR A 26 -2.44 2.12 -20.44
C THR A 26 -2.90 0.96 -21.33
N THR A 27 -3.37 -0.13 -20.71
CA THR A 27 -3.83 -1.35 -21.37
C THR A 27 -5.26 -1.23 -21.89
N ASP A 28 -5.65 -2.07 -22.85
CA ASP A 28 -7.04 -2.15 -23.33
C ASP A 28 -8.03 -2.49 -22.20
N PHE A 29 -7.63 -3.43 -21.34
CA PHE A 29 -8.43 -3.81 -20.17
C PHE A 29 -8.58 -2.63 -19.20
N GLY A 30 -7.50 -1.90 -18.92
CA GLY A 30 -7.55 -0.69 -18.11
C GLY A 30 -8.51 0.35 -18.65
N ARG A 31 -8.47 0.63 -19.97
CA ARG A 31 -9.41 1.54 -20.64
C ARG A 31 -10.87 1.09 -20.48
N MET A 32 -11.14 -0.20 -20.67
CA MET A 32 -12.48 -0.77 -20.49
C MET A 32 -13.00 -0.60 -19.05
N VAL A 33 -12.13 -0.81 -18.05
CA VAL A 33 -12.50 -0.63 -16.64
C VAL A 33 -12.79 0.84 -16.34
N ILE A 34 -12.02 1.78 -16.90
CA ILE A 34 -12.27 3.23 -16.77
C ILE A 34 -13.64 3.61 -17.30
N GLU A 35 -14.03 3.09 -18.48
CA GLU A 35 -15.34 3.36 -19.06
C GLU A 35 -16.49 2.77 -18.23
N ARG A 36 -16.24 1.63 -17.56
CA ARG A 36 -17.27 0.92 -16.78
C ARG A 36 -17.46 1.47 -15.37
N PHE A 37 -16.40 2.00 -14.76
CA PHE A 37 -16.39 2.52 -13.39
C PHE A 37 -15.76 3.92 -13.33
N PRO A 38 -16.33 4.91 -14.05
CA PRO A 38 -15.72 6.24 -14.18
C PRO A 38 -15.54 6.98 -12.85
N GLU A 39 -16.33 6.65 -11.82
CA GLU A 39 -16.26 7.25 -10.48
C GLU A 39 -14.89 7.07 -9.80
N TYR A 40 -14.15 6.00 -10.11
CA TYR A 40 -12.84 5.71 -9.55
C TYR A 40 -11.68 6.31 -10.37
N PHE A 41 -11.99 7.12 -11.38
CA PHE A 41 -11.01 7.75 -12.25
C PHE A 41 -11.28 9.25 -12.42
N SER A 42 -10.24 10.01 -12.76
CA SER A 42 -10.31 11.47 -12.90
C SER A 42 -9.43 11.96 -14.04
N ASN A 43 -9.83 13.08 -14.64
CA ASN A 43 -8.98 13.80 -15.59
C ASN A 43 -7.88 14.62 -14.89
N GLU A 44 -8.05 14.87 -13.59
CA GLU A 44 -7.09 15.58 -12.76
C GLU A 44 -6.29 14.60 -11.90
N GLN A 45 -4.99 14.82 -11.80
CA GLN A 45 -4.15 14.09 -10.88
C GLN A 45 -4.53 14.49 -9.44
N GLN A 46 -5.00 13.53 -8.65
CA GLN A 46 -5.22 13.74 -7.22
C GLN A 46 -3.90 13.75 -6.46
N ALA A 47 -3.91 14.25 -5.22
CA ALA A 47 -2.72 14.42 -4.39
C ALA A 47 -1.82 13.17 -4.39
N GLY A 48 -0.57 13.35 -4.84
CA GLY A 48 0.45 12.31 -4.92
C GLY A 48 1.61 12.73 -5.84
N PRO A 49 2.82 12.18 -5.67
CA PRO A 49 3.21 11.25 -4.60
C PRO A 49 3.47 11.97 -3.26
N ILE A 50 3.19 11.29 -2.16
CA ILE A 50 3.36 11.79 -0.79
C ILE A 50 4.76 11.40 -0.31
N PRO A 51 5.57 12.35 0.19
CA PRO A 51 6.87 12.05 0.79
C PRO A 51 6.73 11.06 1.94
N LEU A 52 7.51 9.98 1.92
CA LEU A 52 7.52 9.01 3.00
C LEU A 52 7.95 9.65 4.32
N SER A 53 8.87 10.62 4.28
CA SER A 53 9.28 11.39 5.46
C SER A 53 8.11 12.13 6.12
N LEU A 54 7.15 12.65 5.33
CA LEU A 54 5.96 13.33 5.83
C LEU A 54 5.00 12.36 6.53
N ILE A 55 4.90 11.11 6.02
CA ILE A 55 4.12 10.05 6.67
C ILE A 55 4.76 9.72 8.02
N PHE A 56 6.09 9.60 8.10
CA PHE A 56 6.80 9.39 9.36
C PHE A 56 6.65 10.56 10.33
N GLU A 57 6.78 11.80 9.86
CA GLU A 57 6.58 12.99 10.69
C GLU A 57 5.16 12.98 11.29
N LYS A 58 4.16 12.64 10.47
CA LYS A 58 2.78 12.54 10.93
C LYS A 58 2.61 11.43 11.97
N ALA A 59 3.26 10.28 11.79
CA ALA A 59 3.26 9.19 12.75
C ALA A 59 3.88 9.61 14.09
N ARG A 60 5.04 10.30 14.07
CA ARG A 60 5.71 10.85 15.27
C ARG A 60 4.86 11.85 16.03
N SER A 61 4.06 12.65 15.32
CA SER A 61 3.18 13.67 15.91
C SER A 61 1.88 13.11 16.51
N GLY A 62 1.60 11.82 16.34
CA GLY A 62 0.37 11.17 16.81
C GLY A 62 0.30 11.01 18.33
N GLU A 63 -0.92 11.08 18.89
CA GLU A 63 -1.19 11.02 20.34
C GLU A 63 -1.01 9.62 20.98
N THR A 64 -0.66 8.59 20.20
CA THR A 64 -0.51 7.22 20.71
C THR A 64 0.96 6.92 20.97
N GLU A 65 1.41 7.15 22.21
CA GLU A 65 2.76 6.86 22.71
C GLU A 65 3.20 5.38 22.55
N MET A 66 2.32 4.49 22.09
CA MET A 66 2.55 3.04 22.04
C MET A 66 3.12 2.50 20.72
N PHE A 67 3.09 3.25 19.63
CA PHE A 67 3.50 2.73 18.31
C PHE A 67 4.72 3.49 17.78
N SER A 68 5.83 2.79 17.58
CA SER A 68 7.04 3.35 16.96
C SER A 68 6.75 3.77 15.51
N GLU A 69 7.64 4.56 14.91
CA GLU A 69 7.61 4.94 13.49
C GLU A 69 7.60 3.74 12.54
N GLU A 70 7.91 2.55 13.05
CA GLU A 70 7.91 1.30 12.29
C GLU A 70 6.48 0.78 12.06
N TYR A 71 5.48 1.34 12.76
CA TYR A 71 4.09 0.91 12.73
C TYR A 71 3.13 1.96 12.12
N ILE A 72 3.52 2.62 11.01
CA ILE A 72 2.74 3.69 10.36
C ILE A 72 1.39 3.24 9.78
N VAL A 73 1.24 1.96 9.47
CA VAL A 73 -0.02 1.35 9.03
C VAL A 73 -0.87 1.02 10.26
N SER A 74 -0.31 0.26 11.21
CA SER A 74 -1.03 -0.18 12.41
C SER A 74 -1.52 0.98 13.28
N ASN A 75 -0.79 2.10 13.32
CA ASN A 75 -1.22 3.30 14.06
C ASN A 75 -2.24 4.18 13.28
N GLY A 76 -2.65 3.75 12.09
CA GLY A 76 -3.65 4.43 11.25
C GLY A 76 -3.15 5.72 10.58
N THR A 77 -1.84 5.99 10.57
CA THR A 77 -1.29 7.21 9.94
C THR A 77 -1.48 7.19 8.44
N VAL A 78 -1.24 6.05 7.78
CA VAL A 78 -1.37 5.92 6.32
C VAL A 78 -2.80 6.22 5.83
N ALA A 79 -3.82 5.82 6.59
CA ALA A 79 -5.22 6.09 6.25
C ALA A 79 -5.54 7.60 6.14
N LYS A 80 -4.85 8.46 6.90
CA LYS A 80 -5.04 9.93 6.87
C LYS A 80 -4.64 10.56 5.54
N PHE A 81 -3.86 9.85 4.73
CA PHE A 81 -3.35 10.28 3.44
C PHE A 81 -4.12 9.69 2.25
N ASN A 82 -5.18 8.90 2.49
CA ASN A 82 -5.93 8.18 1.44
C ASN A 82 -5.03 7.32 0.54
N ILE A 83 -4.12 6.57 1.15
CA ILE A 83 -3.27 5.60 0.46
C ILE A 83 -3.92 4.23 0.59
N PRO A 84 -4.27 3.54 -0.52
CA PRO A 84 -4.79 2.19 -0.46
C PRO A 84 -3.66 1.23 -0.11
N LEU A 85 -3.97 0.30 0.78
CA LEU A 85 -3.03 -0.70 1.26
C LEU A 85 -3.28 -2.05 0.59
N VAL A 86 -2.22 -2.70 0.14
CA VAL A 86 -2.20 -4.10 -0.28
C VAL A 86 -1.49 -4.90 0.79
N GLU A 87 -2.18 -5.86 1.38
CA GLU A 87 -1.72 -6.54 2.59
C GLU A 87 -1.60 -8.05 2.37
N PHE A 88 -0.56 -8.64 2.92
CA PHE A 88 -0.32 -10.07 2.80
C PHE A 88 0.11 -10.67 4.13
N GLY A 89 -0.32 -11.91 4.38
CA GLY A 89 0.29 -12.76 5.39
C GLY A 89 1.65 -13.28 4.90
N VAL A 90 2.69 -13.12 5.70
CA VAL A 90 4.05 -13.58 5.37
C VAL A 90 4.16 -15.11 5.40
N ASP A 91 3.38 -15.76 6.26
CA ASP A 91 3.28 -17.20 6.38
C ASP A 91 1.81 -17.65 6.54
N GLU A 92 1.58 -18.97 6.64
CA GLU A 92 0.24 -19.54 6.78
C GLU A 92 -0.49 -19.03 8.03
N ARG A 93 0.25 -18.71 9.09
CA ARG A 93 -0.33 -18.18 10.32
C ARG A 93 -0.78 -16.74 10.12
N GLY A 94 0.09 -15.86 9.60
CA GLY A 94 -0.26 -14.47 9.33
C GLY A 94 -1.35 -14.32 8.29
N ALA A 95 -1.42 -15.22 7.31
CA ALA A 95 -2.52 -15.27 6.35
C ALA A 95 -3.83 -15.70 7.03
N GLY A 96 -3.79 -16.76 7.82
CA GLY A 96 -4.96 -17.30 8.51
C GLY A 96 -5.53 -16.38 9.60
N ASP A 97 -4.69 -15.91 10.52
CA ASP A 97 -5.08 -15.12 11.69
C ASP A 97 -5.69 -13.76 11.29
N ASN A 98 -5.22 -13.18 10.18
CA ASN A 98 -5.68 -11.86 9.70
C ASN A 98 -6.64 -11.94 8.50
N ASN A 99 -7.00 -13.15 8.05
CA ASN A 99 -7.78 -13.35 6.82
C ASN A 99 -7.18 -12.61 5.60
N LEU A 100 -5.86 -12.68 5.49
CA LEU A 100 -5.07 -12.06 4.41
C LEU A 100 -4.62 -13.13 3.41
N PRO A 101 -4.44 -12.77 2.12
CA PRO A 101 -3.78 -13.65 1.19
C PRO A 101 -2.32 -13.85 1.57
N LEU A 102 -1.77 -15.01 1.24
CA LEU A 102 -0.34 -15.26 1.39
C LEU A 102 0.48 -14.34 0.48
N LEU A 103 1.61 -13.90 1.00
CA LEU A 103 2.58 -13.13 0.25
C LEU A 103 3.01 -13.93 -1.00
N PRO A 104 2.88 -13.37 -2.20
CA PRO A 104 3.28 -14.03 -3.43
C PRO A 104 4.76 -14.41 -3.40
N ARG A 105 5.10 -15.62 -3.86
CA ARG A 105 6.48 -16.14 -3.84
C ARG A 105 7.45 -15.34 -4.71
N GLU A 106 6.92 -14.55 -5.63
CA GLU A 106 7.69 -13.62 -6.45
C GLU A 106 8.28 -12.46 -5.63
N ILE A 107 7.70 -12.17 -4.47
CA ILE A 107 8.21 -11.18 -3.52
C ILE A 107 9.13 -11.90 -2.53
N ASP A 108 10.44 -11.67 -2.66
CA ASP A 108 11.46 -12.27 -1.79
C ASP A 108 11.44 -11.63 -0.39
N PHE A 109 10.63 -12.20 0.51
CA PHE A 109 10.48 -11.69 1.86
C PHE A 109 11.74 -11.84 2.72
N GLU A 110 12.54 -12.88 2.49
CA GLU A 110 13.79 -13.05 3.24
C GLU A 110 14.78 -11.93 2.90
N LYS A 111 14.82 -11.51 1.63
CA LYS A 111 15.56 -10.31 1.23
C LYS A 111 15.00 -9.04 1.87
N ILE A 112 13.67 -8.90 1.93
CA ILE A 112 13.02 -7.75 2.59
C ILE A 112 13.41 -7.70 4.06
N ARG A 113 13.33 -8.84 4.76
CA ARG A 113 13.59 -8.98 6.19
C ARG A 113 15.07 -8.85 6.55
N ALA A 114 15.96 -9.40 5.73
CA ALA A 114 17.40 -9.40 5.99
C ALA A 114 18.07 -8.05 5.74
N ASP A 115 17.42 -7.14 5.03
CA ASP A 115 17.88 -5.76 4.94
C ASP A 115 17.73 -5.12 6.33
N ASN A 116 18.82 -4.62 6.92
CA ASN A 116 18.77 -3.85 8.17
C ASN A 116 17.98 -2.53 7.99
N ASN A 117 17.65 -2.18 6.74
CA ASN A 117 16.66 -1.17 6.36
C ASN A 117 15.29 -1.77 6.00
N SER A 118 14.90 -2.91 6.58
CA SER A 118 13.53 -3.49 6.59
C SER A 118 12.47 -2.57 7.26
N LYS A 119 12.74 -1.27 7.24
CA LYS A 119 11.87 -0.17 7.56
C LYS A 119 11.03 0.14 6.33
N ALA A 120 9.91 0.82 6.55
CA ALA A 120 9.10 1.33 5.46
C ALA A 120 9.94 2.09 4.42
N GLY A 121 9.59 1.96 3.14
CA GLY A 121 10.33 2.56 2.02
C GLY A 121 11.03 1.56 1.10
N MET A 122 10.99 0.26 1.37
CA MET A 122 11.52 -0.73 0.42
C MET A 122 10.59 -0.87 -0.79
N GLU A 123 11.14 -0.69 -1.98
CA GLU A 123 10.42 -0.90 -3.24
C GLU A 123 10.53 -2.36 -3.72
N VAL A 124 9.41 -2.93 -4.12
CA VAL A 124 9.32 -4.27 -4.71
C VAL A 124 8.53 -4.22 -6.02
N GLU A 125 8.88 -5.09 -6.95
CA GLU A 125 8.11 -5.29 -8.19
C GLU A 125 7.25 -6.54 -8.07
N TRP A 126 5.95 -6.41 -8.37
CA TRP A 126 5.02 -7.53 -8.42
C TRP A 126 4.04 -7.36 -9.59
N LYS A 127 3.98 -8.37 -10.47
CA LYS A 127 3.13 -8.35 -11.69
C LYS A 127 3.31 -7.08 -12.55
N GLY A 128 4.55 -6.60 -12.67
CA GLY A 128 4.88 -5.38 -13.42
C GLY A 128 4.40 -4.08 -12.75
N LYS A 129 4.09 -4.12 -11.45
CA LYS A 129 3.76 -2.96 -10.63
C LYS A 129 4.80 -2.76 -9.54
N HIS A 130 5.12 -1.50 -9.28
CA HIS A 130 6.02 -1.10 -8.22
C HIS A 130 5.20 -0.80 -6.96
N LEU A 131 5.61 -1.41 -5.86
CA LEU A 131 4.98 -1.31 -4.55
C LEU A 131 6.02 -0.86 -3.52
N ILE A 132 5.63 0.02 -2.62
CA ILE A 132 6.46 0.44 -1.49
C ILE A 132 5.95 -0.27 -0.23
N MET A 133 6.82 -1.02 0.43
CA MET A 133 6.54 -1.59 1.74
C MET A 133 6.39 -0.45 2.74
N LEU A 134 5.27 -0.42 3.46
CA LEU A 134 4.99 0.58 4.49
C LEU A 134 5.11 0.03 5.91
N GLU A 135 4.90 -1.26 6.12
CA GLU A 135 5.01 -1.88 7.43
C GLU A 135 5.17 -3.39 7.30
N TYR A 136 6.03 -3.97 8.13
CA TYR A 136 5.99 -5.39 8.46
C TYR A 136 5.68 -5.52 9.95
N ASN A 137 4.58 -6.19 10.27
CA ASN A 137 4.15 -6.42 11.63
C ASN A 137 4.47 -7.86 12.04
N GLU A 138 5.55 -8.03 12.81
CA GLU A 138 6.01 -9.33 13.30
C GLU A 138 5.01 -10.04 14.20
N HIS A 139 4.15 -9.29 14.92
CA HIS A 139 3.17 -9.85 15.84
C HIS A 139 2.02 -10.53 15.11
N THR A 140 1.57 -9.93 14.02
CA THR A 140 0.50 -10.46 13.17
C THR A 140 1.03 -11.32 12.02
N GLY A 141 2.32 -11.25 11.72
CA GLY A 141 2.90 -11.91 10.54
C GLY A 141 2.38 -11.32 9.24
N SER A 142 2.05 -10.02 9.21
CA SER A 142 1.51 -9.33 8.03
C SER A 142 2.47 -8.27 7.50
N VAL A 143 2.44 -8.05 6.19
CA VAL A 143 3.18 -6.99 5.51
C VAL A 143 2.21 -6.16 4.67
N SER A 144 2.36 -4.84 4.72
CA SER A 144 1.47 -3.88 4.06
C SER A 144 2.27 -3.03 3.06
N PHE A 145 1.73 -2.91 1.86
CA PHE A 145 2.33 -2.20 0.74
C PHE A 145 1.40 -1.09 0.24
N ALA A 146 1.96 -0.06 -0.38
CA ALA A 146 1.23 0.94 -1.16
C ALA A 146 1.71 0.96 -2.61
N PRO A 147 0.87 1.34 -3.58
CA PRO A 147 1.31 1.64 -4.94
C PRO A 147 2.41 2.71 -4.95
N ALA A 148 3.52 2.48 -5.65
CA ALA A 148 4.63 3.44 -5.71
C ALA A 148 4.25 4.78 -6.37
N GLU A 149 3.16 4.83 -7.13
CA GLU A 149 2.61 6.08 -7.67
C GLU A 149 2.07 7.05 -6.60
N LEU A 150 1.90 6.58 -5.35
CA LEU A 150 1.40 7.38 -4.23
C LEU A 150 2.47 7.77 -3.22
N ILE A 151 3.66 7.15 -3.27
CA ILE A 151 4.71 7.35 -2.27
C ILE A 151 6.01 7.73 -2.98
N ILE A 152 6.65 8.81 -2.53
CA ILE A 152 8.02 9.13 -2.94
C ILE A 152 8.96 8.89 -1.76
N ILE A 153 10.01 8.11 -2.00
CA ILE A 153 11.08 7.89 -1.03
C ILE A 153 12.04 9.08 -1.10
N ASP A 154 11.81 10.08 -0.25
CA ASP A 154 12.66 11.24 -0.11
C ASP A 154 13.79 11.02 0.92
N LYS A 155 14.93 11.68 0.70
CA LYS A 155 16.17 11.52 1.47
C LYS A 155 16.33 12.60 2.52
#